data_AF-A0A1G4YST5-F1
#
_entry.id   AF-A0A1G4YST5-F1
#
_cell.length_a   1.000
_cell.length_b   1.000
_cell.length_c   1.000
_cell.angle_alpha   90.00
_cell.angle_beta   90.00
_cell.angle_gamma   90.00
#
_symmetry.space_group_name_H-M   'P 1'
#
loop_
_entity.id
_entity.type
_entity.pdbx_description
1 polymer ?
#
loop_
_entity_poly.entity_id
_entity_poly.type
_entity_poly.pdbx_seq_one_letter_code
_entity_poly.pdbx_strand_id
1 'polypeptide(L)'
;MLGDLLAEWLAVKGSGSIDQFRRTHDWIARSADIMAPTSGAGRWLRDTSALGHIEVDWERGRWSTTPMVVTRLPKSDGLALLVGCKTAVTLQAISDLDVEVLQLDQISQTQGLTRPSVVLLQYGGPDDLDAVSKALSAEYVPCAAEQLSQRLMPPQLGEPATPPSYQHQTLERFNPRSLRWGPADRTGPQEGAYRYEHFGRKHHLFLGSDGWRHADMASAVFTTLREINASTLRWRPDANGRDVGSLYADWGAPLPTLHQRCLVLCSGFSPRFSDSAFTGIYDNVPRSIADAVASSLGQHLETI
;
A
#
# COMPACT_ATOMS: atom_id res chain seq x y z
N MET A 1 -0.64 18.31 -11.04
CA MET A 1 -0.58 18.71 -9.61
C MET A 1 0.81 18.42 -9.02
N LEU A 2 1.13 18.88 -7.80
CA LEU A 2 2.46 18.63 -7.17
C LEU A 2 2.77 17.14 -6.96
N GLY A 3 1.76 16.31 -6.72
CA GLY A 3 1.91 14.85 -6.67
C GLY A 3 2.42 14.26 -7.99
N ASP A 4 1.91 14.75 -9.13
CA ASP A 4 2.37 14.33 -10.46
C ASP A 4 3.79 14.82 -10.75
N LEU A 5 4.15 16.04 -10.32
CA LEU A 5 5.50 16.57 -10.46
C LEU A 5 6.53 15.68 -9.74
N LEU A 6 6.21 15.23 -8.52
CA LEU A 6 7.08 14.31 -7.78
C LEU A 6 7.13 12.92 -8.43
N ALA A 7 6.01 12.45 -9.00
CA ALA A 7 5.96 11.19 -9.75
C ALA A 7 6.79 11.25 -11.05
N GLU A 8 6.77 12.38 -11.75
CA GLU A 8 7.59 12.62 -12.93
C GLU A 8 9.08 12.67 -12.57
N TRP A 9 9.44 13.32 -11.46
CA TRP A 9 10.80 13.28 -10.95
C TRP A 9 11.28 11.85 -10.68
N LEU A 10 10.42 10.99 -10.10
CA LEU A 10 10.72 9.57 -9.92
C LEU A 10 10.91 8.86 -11.27
N ALA A 11 10.02 9.11 -12.24
CA ALA A 11 10.09 8.55 -13.59
C ALA A 11 11.44 8.85 -14.25
N VAL A 12 11.86 10.11 -14.22
CA VAL A 12 13.13 10.58 -14.81
C VAL A 12 14.34 9.99 -14.09
N LYS A 13 14.26 9.84 -12.76
CA LYS A 13 15.36 9.28 -11.96
C LYS A 13 15.48 7.77 -12.06
N GLY A 14 14.37 7.05 -12.19
CA GLY A 14 14.30 5.58 -12.29
C GLY A 14 14.61 4.82 -10.98
N SER A 15 15.57 5.29 -10.18
CA SER A 15 15.85 4.74 -8.84
C SER A 15 16.61 5.72 -7.95
N GLY A 16 16.65 5.45 -6.65
CA GLY A 16 17.39 6.30 -5.71
C GLY A 16 17.36 5.79 -4.27
N SER A 17 17.83 6.63 -3.34
CA SER A 17 17.71 6.37 -1.90
C SER A 17 16.47 7.05 -1.32
N ILE A 18 15.93 6.48 -0.23
CA ILE A 18 14.79 7.05 0.50
C ILE A 18 15.16 8.43 1.08
N ASP A 19 16.40 8.64 1.50
CA ASP A 19 16.83 9.95 2.03
C ASP A 19 16.92 11.02 0.95
N GLN A 20 17.33 10.65 -0.27
CA GLN A 20 17.26 11.55 -1.42
C GLN A 20 15.81 11.91 -1.74
N PHE A 21 14.92 10.91 -1.75
CA PHE A 21 13.49 11.15 -1.94
C PHE A 21 12.92 12.10 -0.89
N ARG A 22 13.20 11.87 0.41
CA ARG A 22 12.73 12.73 1.52
C ARG A 22 13.14 14.19 1.31
N ARG A 23 14.41 14.43 0.97
CA ARG A 23 14.90 15.79 0.68
C ARG A 23 14.16 16.44 -0.48
N THR A 24 13.92 15.70 -1.58
CA THR A 24 13.17 16.20 -2.73
C THR A 24 11.71 16.49 -2.37
N HIS A 25 11.04 15.54 -1.72
CA HIS A 25 9.66 15.69 -1.24
C HIS A 25 9.50 16.95 -0.38
N ASP A 26 10.38 17.13 0.60
CA ASP A 26 10.31 18.28 1.52
C ASP A 26 10.64 19.60 0.81
N TRP A 27 11.54 19.57 -0.17
CA TRP A 27 11.82 20.74 -1.00
C TRP A 27 10.61 21.14 -1.87
N ILE A 28 9.93 20.19 -2.51
CA ILE A 28 8.70 20.46 -3.28
C ILE A 28 7.60 21.00 -2.36
N ALA A 29 7.37 20.36 -1.21
CA ALA A 29 6.36 20.78 -0.25
C ALA A 29 6.61 22.21 0.25
N ARG A 30 7.84 22.53 0.68
CA ARG A 30 8.20 23.89 1.13
C ARG A 30 8.09 24.94 0.02
N SER A 31 8.46 24.58 -1.21
CA SER A 31 8.37 25.50 -2.35
C SER A 31 6.92 25.87 -2.72
N ALA A 32 5.96 25.05 -2.28
CA ALA A 32 4.54 25.28 -2.45
C ALA A 32 3.83 25.73 -1.15
N ASP A 33 4.58 26.12 -0.11
CA ASP A 33 4.08 26.52 1.21
C ASP A 33 3.19 25.45 1.89
N ILE A 34 3.50 24.17 1.64
CA ILE A 34 2.81 23.03 2.25
C ILE A 34 3.62 22.56 3.47
N MET A 35 3.00 22.65 4.64
CA MET A 35 3.50 22.00 5.86
C MET A 35 3.24 20.50 5.82
N ALA A 36 4.19 19.74 5.26
CA ALA A 36 4.13 18.29 5.28
C ALA A 36 4.51 17.74 6.68
N PRO A 37 3.76 16.77 7.23
CA PRO A 37 4.13 16.11 8.49
C PRO A 37 5.45 15.33 8.33
N THR A 38 6.17 15.10 9.42
CA THR A 38 7.45 14.35 9.41
C THR A 38 7.34 12.95 8.78
N SER A 39 6.17 12.32 8.88
CA SER A 39 5.89 11.01 8.26
C SER A 39 5.39 11.08 6.81
N GLY A 40 5.20 12.30 6.28
CA GLY A 40 4.58 12.57 4.97
C GLY A 40 5.31 11.88 3.82
N ALA A 41 6.62 12.06 3.72
CA ALA A 41 7.44 11.42 2.69
C ALA A 41 7.37 9.88 2.74
N GLY A 42 7.39 9.30 3.94
CA GLY A 42 7.28 7.84 4.13
C GLY A 42 5.91 7.31 3.72
N ARG A 43 4.83 8.00 4.11
CA ARG A 43 3.46 7.68 3.67
C ARG A 43 3.33 7.79 2.16
N TRP A 44 3.92 8.84 1.56
CA TRP A 44 3.93 9.03 0.11
C TRP A 44 4.57 7.84 -0.61
N LEU A 45 5.78 7.44 -0.22
CA LEU A 45 6.46 6.28 -0.81
C LEU A 45 5.65 4.99 -0.65
N ARG A 46 5.11 4.74 0.55
CA ARG A 46 4.31 3.56 0.82
C ARG A 46 3.08 3.50 -0.09
N ASP A 47 2.33 4.59 -0.18
CA ASP A 47 1.08 4.60 -0.95
C ASP A 47 1.38 4.54 -2.46
N THR A 48 2.39 5.26 -2.95
CA THR A 48 2.84 5.18 -4.35
C THR A 48 3.37 3.78 -4.71
N SER A 49 3.98 3.07 -3.75
CA SER A 49 4.39 1.68 -3.93
C SER A 49 3.20 0.72 -3.93
N ALA A 50 2.21 0.95 -3.06
CA ALA A 50 0.97 0.21 -3.09
C ALA A 50 0.23 0.40 -4.42
N LEU A 51 0.18 1.62 -4.96
CA LEU A 51 -0.37 1.90 -6.30
C LEU A 51 0.41 1.26 -7.45
N GLY A 52 1.58 0.67 -7.17
CA GLY A 52 2.38 -0.06 -8.15
C GLY A 52 3.22 0.83 -9.05
N HIS A 53 3.43 2.12 -8.72
CA HIS A 53 4.30 3.00 -9.51
C HIS A 53 5.79 2.83 -9.17
N ILE A 54 6.09 2.39 -7.95
CA ILE A 54 7.46 2.15 -7.47
C ILE A 54 7.54 0.90 -6.58
N GLU A 55 8.74 0.38 -6.41
CA GLU A 55 9.09 -0.54 -5.33
C GLU A 55 9.97 0.18 -4.30
N VAL A 56 9.80 -0.19 -3.03
CA VAL A 56 10.54 0.40 -1.91
C VAL A 56 11.16 -0.71 -1.06
N ASP A 57 12.48 -0.68 -0.98
CA ASP A 57 13.27 -1.49 -0.06
C ASP A 57 13.58 -0.64 1.18
N TRP A 58 12.75 -0.80 2.22
CA TRP A 58 12.87 -0.05 3.48
C TRP A 58 14.12 -0.44 4.28
N GLU A 59 14.59 -1.67 4.13
CA GLU A 59 15.74 -2.20 4.85
C GLU A 59 17.03 -1.58 4.30
N ARG A 60 17.21 -1.65 2.98
CA ARG A 60 18.36 -1.06 2.28
C ARG A 60 18.20 0.44 2.02
N GLY A 61 17.03 1.00 2.30
CA GLY A 61 16.75 2.43 2.14
C GLY A 61 16.74 2.88 0.67
N ARG A 62 16.24 2.04 -0.24
CA ARG A 62 16.23 2.30 -1.69
C ARG A 62 14.83 2.25 -2.27
N TRP A 63 14.67 2.86 -3.43
CA TRP A 63 13.46 2.77 -4.24
C TRP A 63 13.82 2.66 -5.73
N SER A 64 12.90 2.10 -6.51
CA SER A 64 12.99 2.05 -7.98
C SER A 64 11.61 2.17 -8.60
N THR A 65 11.51 2.78 -9.78
CA THR A 65 10.27 2.80 -10.56
C THR A 65 9.94 1.43 -11.11
N THR A 66 8.65 1.14 -11.24
CA THR A 66 8.17 -0.05 -11.93
C THR A 66 7.96 0.24 -13.42
N PRO A 67 7.98 -0.80 -14.29
CA PRO A 67 7.50 -0.68 -15.66
C PRO A 67 6.05 -0.18 -15.70
N MET A 68 5.68 0.50 -16.79
CA MET A 68 4.30 0.88 -17.00
C MET A 68 3.45 -0.34 -17.32
N VAL A 69 2.25 -0.38 -16.74
CA VAL A 69 1.29 -1.47 -16.90
C VAL A 69 -0.07 -0.89 -17.21
N VAL A 70 -0.73 -1.40 -18.25
CA VAL A 70 -2.15 -1.18 -18.51
C VAL A 70 -2.90 -2.39 -17.98
N THR A 71 -3.88 -2.17 -17.09
CA THR A 71 -4.63 -3.26 -16.49
C THR A 71 -6.10 -2.94 -16.29
N ARG A 72 -7.00 -3.90 -16.52
CA ARG A 72 -8.44 -3.66 -16.33
C ARG A 72 -8.77 -3.54 -14.85
N LEU A 73 -9.73 -2.66 -14.52
CA LEU A 73 -10.32 -2.65 -13.19
C LEU A 73 -11.22 -3.90 -13.05
N PRO A 74 -11.15 -4.62 -11.91
CA PRO A 74 -11.98 -5.80 -11.72
C PRO A 74 -13.46 -5.41 -11.70
N LYS A 75 -14.30 -6.23 -12.35
CA LYS A 75 -15.76 -6.03 -12.44
C LYS A 75 -16.18 -4.67 -13.01
N SER A 76 -15.30 -4.01 -13.76
CA SER A 76 -15.57 -2.80 -14.52
C SER A 76 -15.47 -3.13 -16.01
N ASP A 77 -16.59 -3.00 -16.71
CA ASP A 77 -16.61 -3.18 -18.16
C ASP A 77 -16.28 -1.83 -18.81
N GLY A 78 -15.09 -1.74 -19.41
CA GLY A 78 -14.68 -0.61 -20.24
C GLY A 78 -13.72 0.41 -19.61
N LEU A 79 -13.19 0.17 -18.41
CA LEU A 79 -12.14 1.01 -17.82
C LEU A 79 -10.88 0.21 -17.46
N ALA A 80 -9.73 0.70 -17.94
CA ALA A 80 -8.42 0.21 -17.58
C ALA A 80 -7.62 1.29 -16.86
N LEU A 81 -6.76 0.86 -15.94
CA LEU A 81 -5.86 1.69 -15.16
C LEU A 81 -4.47 1.65 -15.79
N LEU A 82 -3.84 2.83 -15.93
CA LEU A 82 -2.43 2.95 -16.26
C LEU A 82 -1.59 3.11 -14.99
N VAL A 83 -0.81 2.08 -14.66
CA VAL A 83 0.10 1.99 -13.52
C VAL A 83 1.55 2.22 -13.96
N GLY A 84 2.44 2.58 -13.04
CA GLY A 84 3.81 3.01 -13.34
C GLY A 84 3.97 4.54 -13.31
N CYS A 85 5.20 5.00 -13.07
CA CYS A 85 5.54 6.41 -13.11
C CYS A 85 5.45 6.96 -14.54
N LYS A 86 4.82 8.12 -14.70
CA LYS A 86 4.54 8.75 -16.00
C LYS A 86 5.40 10.02 -16.16
N THR A 87 5.79 10.31 -17.40
CA THR A 87 6.42 11.57 -17.77
C THR A 87 5.45 12.43 -18.58
N ALA A 88 5.74 13.72 -18.75
CA ALA A 88 4.98 14.56 -19.68
C ALA A 88 4.95 13.97 -21.10
N VAL A 89 6.04 13.35 -21.57
CA VAL A 89 6.10 12.68 -22.88
C VAL A 89 5.14 11.51 -22.95
N THR A 90 5.07 10.70 -21.89
CA THR A 90 4.11 9.60 -21.81
C THR A 90 2.67 10.11 -21.84
N LEU A 91 2.36 11.14 -21.07
CA LEU A 91 1.00 11.71 -21.03
C LEU A 91 0.60 12.31 -22.39
N GLN A 92 1.52 12.98 -23.08
CA GLN A 92 1.27 13.48 -24.43
C GLN A 92 1.03 12.32 -25.41
N ALA A 93 1.85 11.27 -25.36
CA ALA A 93 1.67 10.09 -26.20
C ALA A 93 0.31 9.42 -25.98
N ILE A 94 -0.23 9.45 -24.76
CA ILE A 94 -1.59 8.99 -24.45
C ILE A 94 -2.64 9.88 -25.09
N SER A 95 -2.48 11.20 -25.01
CA SER A 95 -3.42 12.17 -25.61
C SER A 95 -3.49 12.10 -27.13
N ASP A 96 -2.44 11.60 -27.78
CA ASP A 96 -2.39 11.42 -29.23
C ASP A 96 -3.08 10.11 -29.70
N LEU A 97 -3.50 9.25 -28.75
CA LEU A 97 -4.25 8.02 -29.04
C LEU A 97 -5.75 8.30 -29.15
N ASP A 98 -6.44 7.54 -30.01
CA ASP A 98 -7.90 7.57 -30.15
C ASP A 98 -8.60 6.78 -29.02
N VAL A 99 -8.25 7.10 -27.77
CA VAL A 99 -8.87 6.54 -26.57
C VAL A 99 -9.24 7.66 -25.62
N GLU A 100 -10.39 7.51 -24.95
CA GLU A 100 -10.80 8.49 -23.93
C GLU A 100 -9.99 8.27 -22.65
N VAL A 101 -9.40 9.36 -22.16
CA VAL A 101 -8.46 9.34 -21.04
C VAL A 101 -9.04 10.19 -19.92
N LEU A 102 -9.30 9.54 -18.78
CA LEU A 102 -9.80 10.20 -17.58
C LEU A 102 -8.63 10.33 -16.59
N GLN A 103 -8.17 11.56 -16.40
CA GLN A 103 -7.21 11.88 -15.34
C GLN A 103 -7.96 12.38 -14.11
N LEU A 104 -7.90 11.60 -13.03
CA LEU A 104 -8.63 11.86 -11.79
C LEU A 104 -7.66 12.15 -10.65
N ASP A 105 -8.00 13.17 -9.86
CA ASP A 105 -7.24 13.49 -8.66
C ASP A 105 -7.40 12.40 -7.61
N GLN A 106 -6.31 12.09 -6.90
CA GLN A 106 -6.39 11.22 -5.74
C GLN A 106 -7.24 11.89 -4.65
N ILE A 107 -8.11 11.10 -4.01
CA ILE A 107 -8.94 11.56 -2.91
C ILE A 107 -8.03 11.80 -1.69
N SER A 108 -7.52 13.03 -1.55
CA SER A 108 -6.59 13.38 -0.48
C SER A 108 -7.33 13.69 0.81
N GLN A 109 -7.11 12.87 1.83
CA GLN A 109 -7.60 13.13 3.21
C GLN A 109 -6.47 13.51 4.17
N THR A 110 -5.22 13.52 3.71
CA THR A 110 -4.06 13.79 4.56
C THR A 110 -3.38 15.10 4.18
N GLN A 111 -2.93 15.86 5.19
CA GLN A 111 -2.02 17.00 4.98
C GLN A 111 -0.72 16.56 4.29
N GLY A 112 -0.24 17.36 3.34
CA GLY A 112 0.99 17.12 2.59
C GLY A 112 0.77 17.07 1.08
N LEU A 113 1.77 16.54 0.36
CA LEU A 113 1.69 16.38 -1.09
C LEU A 113 0.67 15.30 -1.46
N THR A 114 -0.16 15.59 -2.46
CA THR A 114 -1.09 14.63 -3.05
C THR A 114 -0.34 13.44 -3.66
N ARG A 115 -1.02 12.30 -3.76
CA ARG A 115 -0.51 11.14 -4.51
C ARG A 115 -0.63 11.41 -6.02
N PRO A 116 0.11 10.65 -6.86
CA PRO A 116 0.02 10.82 -8.32
C PRO A 116 -1.41 10.56 -8.81
N SER A 117 -1.85 11.34 -9.79
CA SER A 117 -3.19 11.23 -10.37
C SER A 117 -3.47 9.82 -10.88
N VAL A 118 -4.74 9.42 -10.78
CA VAL A 118 -5.23 8.19 -11.42
C VAL A 118 -5.42 8.48 -12.90
N VAL A 119 -4.92 7.59 -13.76
CA VAL A 119 -5.13 7.68 -15.21
C VAL A 119 -5.92 6.45 -15.62
N LEU A 120 -7.18 6.66 -15.99
CA LEU A 120 -8.06 5.64 -16.52
C LEU A 120 -8.17 5.81 -18.04
N LEU A 121 -8.22 4.67 -18.73
CA LEU A 121 -8.37 4.55 -20.17
C LEU A 121 -9.71 3.88 -20.41
N GLN A 122 -10.60 4.54 -21.15
CA GLN A 122 -11.82 3.91 -21.62
C GLN A 122 -11.50 3.07 -22.86
N TYR A 123 -12.06 1.87 -22.91
CA TYR A 123 -11.86 0.95 -24.03
C TYR A 123 -13.17 0.27 -24.42
N GLY A 124 -13.34 0.01 -25.71
CA GLY A 124 -14.49 -0.73 -26.26
C GLY A 124 -14.25 -2.24 -26.28
N GLY A 125 -12.99 -2.67 -26.43
CA GLY A 125 -12.60 -4.07 -26.39
C GLY A 125 -11.15 -4.30 -25.95
N PRO A 126 -10.75 -5.56 -25.67
CA PRO A 126 -9.38 -5.88 -25.26
C PRO A 126 -8.30 -5.48 -26.27
N ASP A 127 -8.63 -5.44 -27.57
CA ASP A 127 -7.69 -5.06 -28.64
C ASP A 127 -7.24 -3.60 -28.52
N ASP A 128 -8.11 -2.71 -28.02
CA ASP A 128 -7.78 -1.30 -27.76
C ASP A 128 -6.67 -1.20 -26.70
N LEU A 129 -6.72 -2.05 -25.67
CA LEU A 129 -5.74 -2.07 -24.59
C LEU A 129 -4.38 -2.58 -25.06
N ASP A 130 -4.33 -3.53 -25.99
CA ASP A 130 -3.08 -3.98 -26.61
C ASP A 130 -2.44 -2.87 -27.45
N ALA A 131 -3.23 -2.14 -28.25
CA ALA A 131 -2.77 -1.01 -29.04
C ALA A 131 -2.20 0.11 -28.14
N VAL A 132 -2.93 0.48 -27.08
CA VAL A 132 -2.46 1.48 -26.11
C VAL A 132 -1.19 1.01 -25.41
N SER A 133 -1.14 -0.25 -24.97
CA SER A 133 0.04 -0.80 -24.28
C SER A 133 1.29 -0.72 -25.17
N LYS A 134 1.17 -1.06 -26.45
CA LYS A 134 2.27 -0.95 -27.42
C LYS A 134 2.72 0.50 -27.63
N ALA A 135 1.78 1.43 -27.81
CA ALA A 135 2.10 2.84 -28.00
C ALA A 135 2.87 3.42 -26.80
N LEU A 136 2.54 2.98 -25.59
CA LEU A 136 3.17 3.45 -24.36
C LEU A 136 4.42 2.66 -23.97
N SER A 137 4.79 1.61 -24.70
CA SER A 137 5.78 0.62 -24.24
C SER A 137 5.47 0.08 -22.83
N ALA A 138 4.18 -0.11 -22.56
CA ALA A 138 3.65 -0.67 -21.32
C ALA A 138 3.32 -2.15 -21.50
N GLU A 139 3.30 -2.88 -20.39
CA GLU A 139 2.83 -4.27 -20.35
C GLU A 139 1.30 -4.29 -20.19
N TYR A 140 0.60 -5.08 -21.00
CA TYR A 140 -0.82 -5.35 -20.77
C TYR A 140 -1.00 -6.51 -19.79
N VAL A 141 -1.62 -6.23 -18.65
CA VAL A 141 -1.99 -7.24 -17.65
C VAL A 141 -3.51 -7.33 -17.57
N PRO A 142 -4.15 -8.46 -17.95
CA PRO A 142 -5.60 -8.55 -18.03
C PRO A 142 -6.37 -8.10 -16.78
N CYS A 143 -5.90 -8.43 -15.57
CA CYS A 143 -6.43 -7.88 -14.32
C CYS A 143 -5.39 -8.08 -13.22
N ALA A 144 -4.61 -7.04 -12.94
CA ALA A 144 -3.49 -7.13 -12.00
C ALA A 144 -3.96 -7.40 -10.57
N ALA A 145 -5.11 -6.84 -10.16
CA ALA A 145 -5.70 -7.07 -8.84
C ALA A 145 -6.03 -8.57 -8.62
N GLU A 146 -6.68 -9.22 -9.59
CA GLU A 146 -7.02 -10.65 -9.53
C GLU A 146 -5.77 -11.55 -9.62
N GLN A 147 -4.81 -11.21 -10.49
CA GLN A 147 -3.57 -11.99 -10.58
C GLN A 147 -2.73 -11.91 -9.29
N LEU A 148 -2.69 -10.74 -8.65
CA LEU A 148 -2.01 -10.56 -7.38
C LEU A 148 -2.73 -11.30 -6.25
N SER A 149 -4.07 -11.27 -6.21
CA SER A 149 -4.84 -11.94 -5.16
C SER A 149 -4.58 -13.44 -5.11
N GLN A 150 -4.34 -14.07 -6.26
CA GLN A 150 -4.00 -15.49 -6.38
C GLN A 150 -2.59 -15.84 -5.89
N ARG A 151 -1.72 -14.84 -5.72
CA ARG A 151 -0.30 -15.01 -5.33
C ARG A 151 0.01 -14.47 -3.94
N LEU A 152 -1.00 -14.03 -3.19
CA LEU A 152 -0.79 -13.52 -1.84
C LEU A 152 -0.30 -14.65 -0.93
N MET A 153 0.88 -14.44 -0.36
CA MET A 153 1.45 -15.32 0.66
C MET A 153 1.12 -14.77 2.05
N PRO A 154 0.99 -15.64 3.05
CA PRO A 154 0.93 -15.20 4.43
C PRO A 154 2.16 -14.38 4.83
N PRO A 155 2.00 -13.36 5.69
CA PRO A 155 3.14 -12.63 6.23
C PRO A 155 4.12 -13.59 6.88
N GLN A 156 5.40 -13.50 6.48
CA GLN A 156 6.46 -14.39 6.95
C GLN A 156 7.34 -13.68 7.97
N LEU A 157 7.65 -14.38 9.05
CA LEU A 157 8.68 -13.97 9.99
C LEU A 157 10.05 -14.24 9.34
N GLY A 158 11.00 -13.34 9.60
CA GLY A 158 12.38 -13.47 9.16
C GLY A 158 13.19 -14.45 10.02
N GLU A 159 14.51 -14.32 9.89
CA GLU A 159 15.49 -15.16 10.58
C GLU A 159 15.41 -15.07 12.11
N PRO A 160 15.93 -16.09 12.83
CA PRO A 160 16.10 -16.02 14.29
C PRO A 160 16.83 -14.75 14.71
N ALA A 161 16.32 -14.12 15.77
CA ALA A 161 16.84 -12.88 16.33
C ALA A 161 17.31 -13.09 17.76
N THR A 162 18.17 -12.18 18.23
CA THR A 162 18.47 -12.09 19.66
C THR A 162 17.36 -11.33 20.38
N PRO A 163 17.12 -11.61 21.67
CA PRO A 163 16.19 -10.81 22.47
C PRO A 163 16.59 -9.32 22.47
N PRO A 164 15.63 -8.38 22.43
CA PRO A 164 15.94 -6.98 22.63
C PRO A 164 16.40 -6.75 24.08
N SER A 165 17.11 -5.66 24.32
CA SER A 165 17.36 -5.22 25.70
C SER A 165 16.04 -4.84 26.36
N TYR A 166 15.64 -5.56 27.41
CA TYR A 166 14.41 -5.27 28.16
C TYR A 166 14.45 -3.93 28.92
N GLN A 167 15.64 -3.35 29.06
CA GLN A 167 15.84 -2.02 29.63
C GLN A 167 15.79 -0.91 28.56
N HIS A 168 15.64 -1.27 27.29
CA HIS A 168 15.57 -0.31 26.20
C HIS A 168 14.33 0.60 26.38
N GLN A 169 14.56 1.91 26.50
CA GLN A 169 13.50 2.86 26.88
C GLN A 169 12.37 2.95 25.85
N THR A 170 12.66 2.64 24.58
CA THR A 170 11.70 2.66 23.49
C THR A 170 11.10 1.28 23.18
N LEU A 171 11.33 0.26 24.02
CA LEU A 171 10.78 -1.07 23.77
C LEU A 171 9.27 -1.04 23.96
N GLU A 172 8.56 -1.33 22.89
CA GLU A 172 7.11 -1.37 22.84
C GLU A 172 6.64 -2.78 22.46
N ARG A 173 5.48 -3.17 22.99
CA ARG A 173 4.76 -4.38 22.62
C ARG A 173 3.42 -4.00 21.98
N PHE A 174 3.03 -4.75 20.95
CA PHE A 174 1.73 -4.62 20.33
C PHE A 174 0.66 -5.25 21.22
N ASN A 175 -0.40 -4.50 21.50
CA ASN A 175 -1.59 -5.01 22.16
C ASN A 175 -2.66 -5.32 21.11
N PRO A 176 -2.96 -6.60 20.84
CA PRO A 176 -3.87 -6.98 19.77
C PRO A 176 -5.35 -6.67 20.07
N ARG A 177 -5.71 -6.32 21.31
CA ARG A 177 -7.08 -5.89 21.65
C ARG A 177 -7.34 -4.41 21.36
N SER A 178 -6.33 -3.57 21.59
CA SER A 178 -6.43 -2.12 21.30
C SER A 178 -5.83 -1.73 19.96
N LEU A 179 -5.16 -2.67 19.29
CA LEU A 179 -4.39 -2.48 18.05
C LEU A 179 -3.36 -1.34 18.18
N ARG A 180 -2.78 -1.18 19.36
CA ARG A 180 -1.81 -0.12 19.67
C ARG A 180 -0.53 -0.71 20.21
N TRP A 181 0.54 0.02 19.93
CA TRP A 181 1.84 -0.22 20.53
C TRP A 181 1.91 0.56 21.83
N GLY A 182 2.38 -0.08 22.90
CA GLY A 182 2.60 0.55 24.19
C GLY A 182 3.87 0.02 24.84
N PRO A 183 4.32 0.59 25.96
CA PRO A 183 5.52 0.15 26.66
C PRO A 183 5.47 -1.36 26.95
N ALA A 184 6.57 -2.05 26.66
CA ALA A 184 6.69 -3.46 27.00
C ALA A 184 6.82 -3.66 28.52
N ASP A 185 6.26 -4.76 29.03
CA ASP A 185 6.43 -5.16 30.41
C ASP A 185 7.90 -5.50 30.68
N ARG A 186 8.43 -5.00 31.81
CA ARG A 186 9.82 -5.21 32.24
C ARG A 186 10.00 -6.43 33.13
N THR A 187 8.90 -7.04 33.59
CA THR A 187 8.92 -8.20 34.49
C THR A 187 9.14 -9.52 33.76
N GLY A 188 8.93 -9.56 32.44
CA GLY A 188 9.24 -10.68 31.57
C GLY A 188 8.59 -10.54 30.20
N PRO A 189 9.23 -11.04 29.12
CA PRO A 189 8.64 -10.97 27.80
C PRO A 189 7.48 -11.96 27.68
N GLN A 190 6.38 -11.50 27.08
CA GLN A 190 5.25 -12.33 26.69
C GLN A 190 5.25 -12.53 25.17
N GLU A 191 4.66 -13.61 24.66
CA GLU A 191 4.56 -13.83 23.21
C GLU A 191 3.85 -12.66 22.48
N GLY A 192 4.18 -12.52 21.20
CA GLY A 192 3.62 -11.54 20.29
C GLY A 192 4.64 -10.55 19.71
N ALA A 193 4.12 -9.49 19.09
CA ALA A 193 4.92 -8.49 18.39
C ALA A 193 5.53 -7.43 19.31
N TYR A 194 6.80 -7.13 19.04
CA TYR A 194 7.59 -6.09 19.70
C TYR A 194 8.20 -5.15 18.67
N ARG A 195 8.50 -3.92 19.10
CA ARG A 195 9.34 -3.01 18.34
C ARG A 195 10.17 -2.13 19.26
N TYR A 196 11.29 -1.66 18.76
CA TYR A 196 12.13 -0.67 19.44
C TYR A 196 12.82 0.22 18.42
N GLU A 197 13.36 1.34 18.86
CA GLU A 197 14.05 2.29 18.02
C GLU A 197 15.56 2.17 18.21
N HIS A 198 16.29 1.97 17.12
CA HIS A 198 17.74 1.92 17.14
C HIS A 198 18.28 2.77 15.99
N PHE A 199 19.19 3.71 16.30
CA PHE A 199 19.69 4.70 15.34
C PHE A 199 18.58 5.39 14.53
N GLY A 200 17.48 5.78 15.19
CA GLY A 200 16.36 6.49 14.56
C GLY A 200 15.45 5.61 13.67
N ARG A 201 15.63 4.29 13.67
CA ARG A 201 14.84 3.34 12.89
C ARG A 201 14.07 2.40 13.81
N LYS A 202 12.81 2.11 13.45
CA LYS A 202 12.01 1.10 14.15
C LYS A 202 12.36 -0.30 13.67
N HIS A 203 12.85 -1.12 14.57
CA HIS A 203 13.05 -2.54 14.38
C HIS A 203 11.85 -3.29 14.94
N HIS A 204 11.32 -4.26 14.20
CA HIS A 204 10.20 -5.09 14.64
C HIS A 204 10.68 -6.51 14.87
N LEU A 205 10.14 -7.12 15.91
CA LEU A 205 10.46 -8.47 16.34
C LEU A 205 9.16 -9.20 16.67
N PHE A 206 9.23 -10.52 16.61
CA PHE A 206 8.17 -11.39 17.08
C PHE A 206 8.75 -12.40 18.06
N LEU A 207 8.09 -12.58 19.21
CA LEU A 207 8.40 -13.64 20.16
C LEU A 207 7.30 -14.70 20.09
N GLY A 208 7.64 -15.90 19.64
CA GLY A 208 6.76 -17.07 19.69
C GLY A 208 7.40 -18.21 20.49
N SER A 209 6.79 -19.40 20.41
CA SER A 209 7.26 -20.61 21.09
C SER A 209 8.71 -20.99 20.76
N ASP A 210 9.13 -20.72 19.51
CA ASP A 210 10.47 -21.07 19.01
C ASP A 210 11.51 -19.97 19.28
N GLY A 211 11.13 -18.94 20.04
CA GLY A 211 11.97 -17.82 20.42
C GLY A 211 11.77 -16.57 19.55
N TRP A 212 12.79 -15.71 19.55
CA TRP A 212 12.75 -14.40 18.89
C TRP A 212 13.05 -14.52 17.39
N ARG A 213 12.29 -13.80 16.58
CA ARG A 213 12.51 -13.68 15.13
C ARG A 213 12.43 -12.23 14.68
N HIS A 214 13.20 -11.89 13.65
CA HIS A 214 13.04 -10.64 12.93
C HIS A 214 11.68 -10.63 12.21
N ALA A 215 11.07 -9.45 12.10
CA ALA A 215 9.85 -9.27 11.34
C ALA A 215 9.78 -7.85 10.78
N ASP A 216 9.00 -7.65 9.73
CA ASP A 216 8.46 -6.32 9.44
C ASP A 216 7.22 -6.06 10.34
N MET A 217 6.72 -4.82 10.30
CA MET A 217 5.58 -4.42 11.13
C MET A 217 4.33 -5.25 10.85
N ALA A 218 4.02 -5.49 9.57
CA ALA A 218 2.79 -6.18 9.17
C ALA A 218 2.87 -7.67 9.54
N SER A 219 4.01 -8.32 9.28
CA SER A 219 4.28 -9.71 9.67
C SER A 219 4.20 -9.92 11.18
N ALA A 220 4.74 -9.01 11.99
CA ALA A 220 4.63 -9.10 13.44
C ALA A 220 3.17 -8.97 13.90
N VAL A 221 2.44 -7.98 13.38
CA VAL A 221 1.04 -7.71 13.76
C VAL A 221 0.11 -8.84 13.34
N PHE A 222 0.13 -9.25 12.07
CA PHE A 222 -0.79 -10.29 11.57
C PHE A 222 -0.47 -11.69 12.12
N THR A 223 0.79 -11.99 12.46
CA THR A 223 1.09 -13.21 13.22
C THR A 223 0.47 -13.15 14.62
N THR A 224 0.62 -12.02 15.34
CA THR A 224 0.02 -11.85 16.67
C THR A 224 -1.51 -11.95 16.64
N LEU A 225 -2.16 -11.34 15.64
CA LEU A 225 -3.62 -11.40 15.50
C LEU A 225 -4.13 -12.81 15.20
N ARG A 226 -3.38 -13.56 14.39
CA ARG A 226 -3.71 -14.95 14.03
C ARG A 226 -3.67 -15.88 15.25
N GLU A 227 -2.66 -15.73 16.11
CA GLU A 227 -2.51 -16.56 17.32
C GLU A 227 -3.68 -16.41 18.30
N ILE A 228 -4.27 -15.21 18.37
CA ILE A 228 -5.41 -14.95 19.25
C ILE A 228 -6.77 -15.03 18.51
N ASN A 229 -6.76 -15.46 17.25
CA ASN A 229 -7.92 -15.51 16.37
C ASN A 229 -8.73 -14.20 16.29
N ALA A 230 -8.03 -13.06 16.24
CA ALA A 230 -8.65 -11.74 16.09
C ALA A 230 -8.64 -11.29 14.64
N SER A 231 -9.75 -10.70 14.18
CA SER A 231 -9.85 -10.11 12.85
C SER A 231 -9.91 -8.58 12.89
N THR A 232 -9.34 -7.96 11.87
CA THR A 232 -9.28 -6.50 11.69
C THR A 232 -9.81 -6.06 10.32
N LEU A 233 -10.42 -6.99 9.58
CA LEU A 233 -10.90 -6.77 8.22
C LEU A 233 -12.42 -6.97 8.15
N ARG A 234 -13.09 -6.00 7.53
CA ARG A 234 -14.53 -6.04 7.26
C ARG A 234 -14.79 -5.71 5.81
N TRP A 235 -15.84 -6.25 5.22
CA TRP A 235 -16.26 -5.95 3.86
C TRP A 235 -17.73 -5.57 3.83
N ARG A 236 -18.05 -4.49 3.10
CA ARG A 236 -19.41 -4.00 2.92
C ARG A 236 -19.78 -4.06 1.45
N PRO A 237 -20.85 -4.77 1.05
CA PRO A 237 -21.31 -4.76 -0.33
C PRO A 237 -21.78 -3.37 -0.76
N ASP A 238 -21.60 -3.04 -2.03
CA ASP A 238 -22.24 -1.86 -2.61
C ASP A 238 -23.75 -2.10 -2.77
N ALA A 239 -24.54 -1.02 -2.72
CA ALA A 239 -26.00 -1.08 -2.78
C ALA A 239 -26.56 -1.70 -4.07
N ASN A 240 -25.74 -1.81 -5.12
CA ASN A 240 -26.13 -2.21 -6.46
C ASN A 240 -26.20 -3.75 -6.67
N GLY A 241 -26.02 -4.55 -5.62
CA GLY A 241 -26.18 -6.02 -5.68
C GLY A 241 -25.12 -6.76 -6.50
N ARG A 242 -24.04 -6.08 -6.92
CA ARG A 242 -22.86 -6.73 -7.51
C ARG A 242 -22.00 -7.33 -6.39
N ASP A 243 -21.20 -8.34 -6.73
CA ASP A 243 -20.21 -8.94 -5.83
C ASP A 243 -18.97 -8.03 -5.65
N VAL A 244 -19.22 -6.74 -5.40
CA VAL A 244 -18.26 -5.64 -5.30
C VAL A 244 -18.69 -4.76 -4.14
N GLY A 245 -17.70 -4.26 -3.41
CA GLY A 245 -17.96 -3.46 -2.23
C GLY A 245 -16.73 -2.69 -1.77
N SER A 246 -16.75 -2.29 -0.51
CA SER A 246 -15.62 -1.65 0.16
C SER A 246 -15.00 -2.57 1.20
N LEU A 247 -13.67 -2.69 1.21
CA LEU A 247 -12.95 -3.34 2.30
C LEU A 247 -12.47 -2.31 3.33
N TYR A 248 -12.66 -2.62 4.60
CA TYR A 248 -12.23 -1.83 5.75
C TYR A 248 -11.13 -2.56 6.49
N ALA A 249 -10.02 -1.86 6.78
CA ALA A 249 -8.92 -2.36 7.58
C ALA A 249 -8.64 -1.42 8.76
N ASP A 250 -8.49 -1.96 9.97
CA ASP A 250 -8.18 -1.16 11.16
C ASP A 250 -6.75 -0.57 11.11
N TRP A 251 -6.59 0.70 11.50
CA TRP A 251 -5.30 1.42 11.43
C TRP A 251 -4.15 0.75 12.17
N GLY A 252 -4.46 0.03 13.26
CA GLY A 252 -3.45 -0.66 14.04
C GLY A 252 -2.93 -1.95 13.40
N ALA A 253 -3.54 -2.40 12.31
CA ALA A 253 -3.15 -3.56 11.52
C ALA A 253 -2.85 -3.16 10.07
N PRO A 254 -1.71 -2.49 9.82
CA PRO A 254 -1.36 -2.06 8.47
C PRO A 254 -1.12 -3.26 7.56
N LEU A 255 -1.81 -3.31 6.44
CA LEU A 255 -1.68 -4.36 5.44
C LEU A 255 -0.24 -4.42 4.89
N PRO A 256 0.31 -5.63 4.62
CA PRO A 256 1.52 -5.76 3.83
C PRO A 256 1.36 -5.10 2.46
N THR A 257 2.46 -4.61 1.87
CA THR A 257 2.44 -3.83 0.62
C THR A 257 1.72 -4.55 -0.52
N LEU A 258 1.92 -5.87 -0.68
CA LEU A 258 1.26 -6.63 -1.76
C LEU A 258 -0.25 -6.78 -1.55
N HIS A 259 -0.69 -6.97 -0.31
CA HIS A 259 -2.12 -6.98 0.04
C HIS A 259 -2.74 -5.62 -0.20
N GLN A 260 -2.07 -4.55 0.23
CA GLN A 260 -2.52 -3.19 -0.04
C GLN A 260 -2.60 -2.92 -1.55
N ARG A 261 -1.59 -3.36 -2.33
CA ARG A 261 -1.54 -3.22 -3.79
C ARG A 261 -2.72 -3.91 -4.47
N CYS A 262 -3.02 -5.13 -4.07
CA CYS A 262 -4.16 -5.88 -4.58
C CYS A 262 -5.47 -5.08 -4.44
N LEU A 263 -5.67 -4.43 -3.28
CA LEU A 263 -6.87 -3.64 -3.01
C LEU A 263 -6.90 -2.30 -3.74
N VAL A 264 -5.81 -1.53 -3.76
CA VAL A 264 -5.82 -0.21 -4.43
C VAL A 264 -5.92 -0.34 -5.94
N LEU A 265 -5.39 -1.42 -6.53
CA LEU A 265 -5.55 -1.69 -7.96
C LEU A 265 -6.99 -2.05 -8.36
N CYS A 266 -7.88 -2.31 -7.39
CA CYS A 266 -9.29 -2.48 -7.68
C CYS A 266 -9.97 -1.17 -8.12
N SER A 267 -9.44 0.00 -7.74
CA SER A 267 -10.01 1.31 -8.11
C SER A 267 -9.02 2.29 -8.72
N GLY A 268 -7.71 2.07 -8.53
CA GLY A 268 -6.65 3.02 -8.85
C GLY A 268 -6.40 4.08 -7.76
N PHE A 269 -7.20 4.09 -6.69
CA PHE A 269 -7.11 5.09 -5.63
C PHE A 269 -6.39 4.57 -4.39
N SER A 270 -5.67 5.47 -3.73
CA SER A 270 -5.15 5.22 -2.38
C SER A 270 -6.32 5.02 -1.39
N PRO A 271 -6.13 4.24 -0.30
CA PRO A 271 -7.18 4.06 0.69
C PRO A 271 -7.61 5.38 1.30
N ARG A 272 -8.92 5.52 1.52
CA ARG A 272 -9.49 6.62 2.30
C ARG A 272 -9.37 6.28 3.78
N PHE A 273 -9.03 7.25 4.61
CA PHE A 273 -8.88 7.06 6.04
C PHE A 273 -9.97 7.81 6.79
N SER A 274 -10.68 7.09 7.66
CA SER A 274 -11.64 7.69 8.59
C SER A 274 -10.99 7.87 9.95
N ASP A 275 -10.75 9.12 10.37
CA ASP A 275 -10.23 9.43 11.70
C ASP A 275 -11.21 9.05 12.82
N SER A 276 -12.52 9.12 12.56
CA SER A 276 -13.56 8.79 13.54
C SER A 276 -13.68 7.28 13.77
N ALA A 277 -13.53 6.49 12.71
CA ALA A 277 -13.62 5.04 12.77
C ALA A 277 -12.26 4.34 12.87
N PHE A 278 -11.14 5.07 12.81
CA PHE A 278 -9.77 4.54 12.77
C PHE A 278 -9.57 3.39 11.76
N THR A 279 -10.16 3.55 10.56
CA THR A 279 -10.13 2.55 9.48
C THR A 279 -9.60 3.13 8.18
N GLY A 280 -8.89 2.31 7.41
CA GLY A 280 -8.62 2.52 5.99
C GLY A 280 -9.71 1.83 5.16
N ILE A 281 -10.18 2.50 4.11
CA ILE A 281 -11.28 2.07 3.24
C ILE A 281 -10.74 1.92 1.83
N TYR A 282 -10.93 0.74 1.24
CA TYR A 282 -10.57 0.41 -0.13
C TYR A 282 -11.86 0.20 -0.92
N ASP A 283 -12.05 1.01 -1.96
CA ASP A 283 -13.28 1.01 -2.77
C ASP A 283 -13.16 0.08 -4.00
N ASN A 284 -14.31 -0.29 -4.57
CA ASN A 284 -14.44 -1.16 -5.75
C ASN A 284 -13.80 -2.55 -5.61
N VAL A 285 -13.77 -3.11 -4.39
CA VAL A 285 -13.11 -4.40 -4.09
C VAL A 285 -14.11 -5.54 -4.32
N PRO A 286 -13.88 -6.45 -5.29
CA PRO A 286 -14.66 -7.68 -5.43
C PRO A 286 -14.56 -8.55 -4.18
N ARG A 287 -15.65 -9.25 -3.83
CA ARG A 287 -15.67 -10.12 -2.64
C ARG A 287 -14.59 -11.19 -2.69
N SER A 288 -14.37 -11.81 -3.85
CA SER A 288 -13.32 -12.82 -4.05
C SER A 288 -11.91 -12.30 -3.74
N ILE A 289 -11.61 -11.04 -4.06
CA ILE A 289 -10.33 -10.41 -3.74
C ILE A 289 -10.24 -10.11 -2.24
N ALA A 290 -11.33 -9.60 -1.64
CA ALA A 290 -11.40 -9.37 -0.20
C ALA A 290 -11.17 -10.67 0.61
N ASP A 291 -11.81 -11.77 0.20
CA ASP A 291 -11.65 -13.08 0.84
C ASP A 291 -10.23 -13.61 0.69
N ALA A 292 -9.59 -13.44 -0.48
CA ALA A 292 -8.19 -13.85 -0.69
C ALA A 292 -7.21 -13.05 0.17
N VAL A 293 -7.41 -11.73 0.29
CA VAL A 293 -6.63 -10.86 1.19
C VAL A 293 -6.80 -11.30 2.65
N ALA A 294 -8.03 -11.49 3.11
CA ALA A 294 -8.28 -11.91 4.49
C ALA A 294 -7.69 -13.29 4.80
N SER A 295 -7.94 -14.27 3.91
CA SER A 295 -7.47 -15.64 4.07
C SER A 295 -5.94 -15.73 4.12
N SER A 296 -5.25 -15.02 3.22
CA SER A 296 -3.77 -15.01 3.21
C SER A 296 -3.20 -14.39 4.49
N LEU A 297 -3.89 -13.43 5.12
CA LEU A 297 -3.47 -12.83 6.39
C LEU A 297 -3.81 -13.68 7.63
N GLY A 298 -4.57 -14.76 7.46
CA GLY A 298 -5.13 -15.53 8.58
C GLY A 298 -6.19 -14.73 9.34
N GLN A 299 -7.04 -14.01 8.61
CA GLN A 299 -8.12 -13.17 9.14
C GLN A 299 -9.48 -13.71 8.67
N HIS A 300 -10.51 -13.53 9.50
CA HIS A 300 -11.89 -13.79 9.11
C HIS A 300 -12.52 -12.53 8.52
N LEU A 301 -13.10 -12.61 7.33
CA LEU A 301 -13.74 -11.44 6.71
C LEU A 301 -15.19 -11.30 7.21
N GLU A 302 -15.43 -10.30 8.05
CA GLU A 302 -16.78 -9.95 8.49
C GLU A 302 -17.53 -9.17 7.42
N THR A 303 -18.80 -9.50 7.16
CA THR A 303 -19.66 -8.71 6.26
C THR A 303 -20.49 -7.73 7.09
N ILE A 304 -20.44 -6.44 6.75
CA ILE A 304 -21.11 -5.34 7.47
C ILE A 304 -22.01 -4.50 6.55
#